data_AF-A0A9D8DFV6-F1
#
_entry.id   AF-A0A9D8DFV6-F1
#
_cell.length_a   1.000
_cell.length_b   1.000
_cell.length_c   1.000
_cell.angle_alpha   90.00
_cell.angle_beta   90.00
_cell.angle_gamma   90.00
#
_symmetry.space_group_name_H-M   'P 1'
#
loop_
_entity.id
_entity.type
_entity.pdbx_description
1 polymer ?
#
loop_
_entity_poly.entity_id
_entity_poly.type
_entity_poly.pdbx_seq_one_letter_code
_entity_poly.pdbx_strand_id
1 'polypeptide(L)'
;MWPDAARCTELSEMLGIDADVVDVLVPPPFHGDVVCQVLEAGYHVQVQKPLARSLEEADRMLAAARATGAVLRVKEDYIFFPPITKLAEVARSGEIGEPAGIHMKIVATGRGGWDVPASSWEWHFNQAKDGRGMLVFDHGWHQFAVAIWLLGPIRRTFGWVGSTEIVPGISMDPPSTFIWEHESGVRGVMDITFSLDQYFRSEWYTGDERVELTGTRGYVRCNR
;
A
#
# COMPACT_ATOMS: atom_id res chain seq x y z
N MET A 1 -15.79 18.32 13.29
CA MET A 1 -16.52 17.21 13.94
C MET A 1 -17.86 17.08 13.25
N TRP A 2 -18.33 15.88 12.92
CA TRP A 2 -19.61 15.66 12.23
C TRP A 2 -20.74 15.54 13.27
N PRO A 3 -21.57 16.58 13.48
CA PRO A 3 -22.53 16.62 14.59
C PRO A 3 -23.69 15.64 14.43
N ASP A 4 -24.05 15.31 13.19
CA ASP A 4 -25.16 14.41 12.86
C ASP A 4 -24.71 12.95 12.66
N ALA A 5 -23.45 12.64 12.98
CA ALA A 5 -22.92 11.29 12.83
C ALA A 5 -23.54 10.36 13.87
N ALA A 6 -24.23 9.32 13.40
CA ALA A 6 -24.57 8.16 14.22
C ALA A 6 -23.27 7.46 14.68
N ARG A 7 -23.29 6.89 15.88
CA ARG A 7 -22.17 6.14 16.45
C ARG A 7 -22.69 4.82 16.96
N CYS A 8 -21.96 3.76 16.65
CA CYS A 8 -22.21 2.41 17.09
C CYS A 8 -20.89 1.81 17.59
N THR A 9 -20.98 0.79 18.43
CA THR A 9 -19.79 0.06 18.94
C THR A 9 -19.67 -1.33 18.33
N GLU A 10 -20.74 -1.81 17.68
CA GLU A 10 -20.78 -3.12 17.06
C GLU A 10 -21.00 -3.01 15.54
N LEU A 11 -20.42 -3.94 14.78
CA LEU A 11 -20.59 -3.97 13.32
C LEU A 11 -22.06 -4.18 12.93
N SER A 12 -22.79 -5.04 13.65
CA SER A 12 -24.20 -5.35 13.37
C SER A 12 -25.11 -4.14 13.48
N GLU A 13 -24.82 -3.21 14.39
CA GLU A 13 -25.53 -1.93 14.52
C GLU A 13 -25.28 -1.04 13.30
N MET A 14 -24.04 -1.00 12.80
CA MET A 14 -23.66 -0.26 11.60
C MET A 14 -24.38 -0.78 10.35
N LEU A 15 -24.50 -2.10 10.22
CA LEU A 15 -25.20 -2.75 9.10
C LEU A 15 -26.72 -2.50 9.07
N GLY A 16 -27.28 -1.81 10.07
CA GLY A 16 -28.66 -1.33 10.07
C GLY A 16 -28.82 0.11 9.58
N ILE A 17 -27.72 0.81 9.27
CA ILE A 17 -27.73 2.21 8.82
C ILE A 17 -27.99 2.26 7.31
N ASP A 18 -28.91 3.13 6.90
CA ASP A 18 -29.18 3.40 5.49
C ASP A 18 -28.01 4.18 4.86
N ALA A 19 -27.17 3.50 4.08
CA ALA A 19 -25.99 4.05 3.42
C ALA A 19 -25.65 3.25 2.15
N ASP A 20 -25.00 3.90 1.18
CA ASP A 20 -24.58 3.23 -0.07
C ASP A 20 -23.20 2.57 0.05
N VAL A 21 -22.28 3.19 0.80
CA VAL A 21 -20.85 2.84 0.84
C VAL A 21 -20.33 2.82 2.27
N VAL A 22 -19.50 1.84 2.60
CA VAL A 22 -18.77 1.74 3.87
C VAL A 22 -17.25 1.86 3.62
N ASP A 23 -16.59 2.79 4.31
CA ASP A 23 -15.12 2.91 4.35
C ASP A 23 -14.57 2.09 5.54
N VAL A 24 -13.99 0.93 5.24
CA VAL A 24 -13.43 -0.01 6.20
C VAL A 24 -11.99 0.38 6.53
N LEU A 25 -11.82 0.96 7.73
CA LEU A 25 -10.54 1.49 8.25
C LEU A 25 -9.99 0.67 9.44
N VAL A 26 -10.51 -0.55 9.67
CA VAL A 26 -10.01 -1.44 10.72
C VAL A 26 -8.59 -1.93 10.38
N PRO A 27 -7.82 -2.45 11.35
CA PRO A 27 -6.52 -3.07 11.04
C PRO A 27 -6.63 -4.26 10.05
N PRO A 28 -5.59 -4.54 9.25
CA PRO A 28 -5.60 -5.61 8.24
C PRO A 28 -6.05 -7.00 8.72
N PRO A 29 -5.78 -7.43 9.98
CA PRO A 29 -6.34 -8.67 10.52
C PRO A 29 -7.85 -8.83 10.43
N PHE A 30 -8.58 -7.73 10.37
CA PHE A 30 -10.04 -7.73 10.36
C PHE A 30 -10.64 -7.46 8.98
N HIS A 31 -9.83 -7.11 7.97
CA HIS A 31 -10.33 -6.74 6.64
C HIS A 31 -11.21 -7.85 6.05
N GLY A 32 -10.72 -9.09 5.99
CA GLY A 32 -11.44 -10.19 5.33
C GLY A 32 -12.85 -10.37 5.85
N ASP A 33 -13.00 -10.52 7.17
CA ASP A 33 -14.29 -10.83 7.77
C ASP A 33 -15.23 -9.63 7.82
N VAL A 34 -14.71 -8.42 8.07
CA VAL A 34 -15.52 -7.18 8.07
C VAL A 34 -16.01 -6.87 6.66
N VAL A 35 -15.13 -6.94 5.66
CA VAL A 35 -15.49 -6.65 4.27
C VAL A 35 -16.50 -7.65 3.74
N CYS A 36 -16.34 -8.95 4.00
CA CYS A 36 -17.35 -9.93 3.58
C CYS A 36 -18.72 -9.64 4.19
N GLN A 37 -18.80 -9.41 5.51
CA GLN A 37 -20.07 -9.09 6.18
C GLN A 37 -20.74 -7.83 5.62
N VAL A 38 -19.95 -6.79 5.35
CA VAL A 38 -20.45 -5.53 4.79
C VAL A 38 -20.94 -5.71 3.35
N LEU A 39 -20.20 -6.45 2.52
CA LEU A 39 -20.62 -6.76 1.15
C LEU A 39 -21.90 -7.60 1.14
N GLU A 40 -21.99 -8.63 2.00
CA GLU A 40 -23.14 -9.52 2.14
C GLU A 40 -24.40 -8.79 2.63
N ALA A 41 -24.24 -7.71 3.39
CA ALA A 41 -25.33 -6.82 3.78
C ALA A 41 -25.79 -5.86 2.66
N GLY A 42 -25.12 -5.87 1.50
CA GLY A 42 -25.53 -5.13 0.30
C GLY A 42 -24.82 -3.78 0.10
N TYR A 43 -23.88 -3.42 0.96
CA TYR A 43 -23.13 -2.17 0.84
C TYR A 43 -22.01 -2.28 -0.19
N HIS A 44 -21.70 -1.16 -0.86
CA HIS A 44 -20.40 -1.01 -1.51
C HIS A 44 -19.31 -0.81 -0.47
N VAL A 45 -18.10 -1.29 -0.75
CA VAL A 45 -16.98 -1.25 0.19
C VAL A 45 -15.78 -0.54 -0.42
N GLN A 46 -15.25 0.42 0.34
CA GLN A 46 -13.87 0.85 0.23
C GLN A 46 -13.11 0.29 1.44
N VAL A 47 -12.02 -0.44 1.23
CA VAL A 47 -11.20 -1.00 2.32
C VAL A 47 -9.81 -0.42 2.28
N GLN A 48 -9.22 -0.13 3.44
CA GLN A 48 -7.82 0.26 3.50
C GLN A 48 -6.89 -0.79 2.90
N LYS A 49 -5.76 -0.33 2.35
CA LYS A 49 -4.67 -1.23 1.95
C LYS A 49 -3.99 -1.84 3.20
N PRO A 50 -3.34 -3.02 3.05
CA PRO A 50 -3.47 -3.94 1.94
C PRO A 50 -4.87 -4.58 1.92
N LEU A 51 -5.32 -5.06 0.76
CA LEU A 51 -6.66 -5.67 0.61
C LEU A 51 -6.91 -6.74 1.69
N ALA A 52 -5.95 -7.65 1.87
CA ALA A 52 -6.06 -8.78 2.77
C ALA A 52 -4.66 -9.24 3.23
N ARG A 53 -4.60 -10.17 4.19
CA ARG A 53 -3.33 -10.73 4.69
C ARG A 53 -2.88 -12.01 3.99
N SER A 54 -3.77 -12.61 3.22
CA SER A 54 -3.51 -13.81 2.44
C SER A 54 -4.32 -13.80 1.14
N LEU A 55 -3.95 -14.67 0.21
CA LEU A 55 -4.68 -14.83 -1.05
C LEU A 55 -6.08 -15.41 -0.80
N GLU A 56 -6.21 -16.33 0.15
CA GLU A 56 -7.49 -16.94 0.52
C GLU A 56 -8.48 -15.90 1.06
N GLU A 57 -8.01 -14.96 1.89
CA GLU A 57 -8.83 -13.84 2.35
C GLU A 57 -9.25 -12.93 1.18
N ALA A 58 -8.31 -12.57 0.31
CA ALA A 58 -8.61 -11.76 -0.87
C ALA A 58 -9.65 -12.45 -1.78
N ASP A 59 -9.50 -13.75 -2.02
CA ASP A 59 -10.42 -14.55 -2.83
C ASP A 59 -11.83 -14.59 -2.24
N ARG A 60 -11.95 -14.73 -0.91
CA ARG A 60 -13.24 -14.63 -0.19
C ARG A 60 -13.90 -13.27 -0.41
N MET A 61 -13.15 -12.18 -0.20
CA MET A 61 -13.68 -10.82 -0.36
C MET A 61 -14.12 -10.54 -1.80
N LEU A 62 -13.32 -10.96 -2.78
CA LEU A 62 -13.65 -10.84 -4.19
C LEU A 62 -14.86 -11.70 -4.58
N ALA A 63 -14.99 -12.90 -4.01
CA ALA A 63 -16.16 -13.76 -4.23
C ALA A 63 -17.44 -13.14 -3.64
N ALA A 64 -17.38 -12.58 -2.44
CA ALA A 64 -18.50 -11.87 -1.82
C ALA A 64 -18.94 -10.69 -2.68
N ALA A 65 -18.00 -9.85 -3.13
CA ALA A 65 -18.30 -8.71 -4.00
C ALA A 65 -18.96 -9.15 -5.33
N ARG A 66 -18.47 -10.24 -5.94
CA ARG A 66 -19.08 -10.81 -7.15
C ARG A 66 -20.48 -11.37 -6.91
N ALA A 67 -20.70 -12.02 -5.77
CA ALA A 67 -21.98 -12.64 -5.44
C ALA A 67 -23.09 -11.60 -5.20
N THR A 68 -22.74 -10.46 -4.62
CA THR A 68 -23.69 -9.39 -4.28
C THR A 68 -23.82 -8.34 -5.39
N GLY A 69 -22.85 -8.29 -6.30
CA GLY A 69 -22.75 -7.24 -7.32
C GLY A 69 -22.25 -5.90 -6.78
N ALA A 70 -21.84 -5.85 -5.50
CA ALA A 70 -21.33 -4.65 -4.87
C ALA A 70 -19.91 -4.31 -5.34
N VAL A 71 -19.59 -3.02 -5.38
CA VAL A 71 -18.23 -2.56 -5.67
C VAL A 71 -17.34 -2.77 -4.46
N LEU A 72 -16.22 -3.47 -4.66
CA LEU A 72 -15.13 -3.57 -3.70
C LEU A 72 -13.91 -2.79 -4.22
N ARG A 73 -13.50 -1.75 -3.51
CA ARG A 73 -12.36 -0.90 -3.82
C ARG A 73 -11.29 -1.00 -2.74
N VAL A 74 -10.04 -1.20 -3.14
CA VAL A 74 -8.89 -0.95 -2.26
C VAL A 74 -8.57 0.55 -2.25
N LYS A 75 -8.46 1.13 -1.07
CA LYS A 75 -8.05 2.51 -0.85
C LYS A 75 -6.53 2.61 -0.97
N GLU A 76 -6.08 2.67 -2.21
CA GLU A 76 -4.70 3.00 -2.57
C GLU A 76 -4.62 4.49 -2.89
N ASP A 77 -4.04 5.28 -1.98
CA ASP A 77 -3.97 6.73 -2.07
C ASP A 77 -2.73 7.23 -2.82
N TYR A 78 -1.67 6.42 -2.98
CA TYR A 78 -0.43 6.88 -3.59
C TYR A 78 -0.59 7.23 -5.07
N ILE A 79 -1.48 6.53 -5.78
CA ILE A 79 -1.77 6.83 -7.19
C ILE A 79 -2.48 8.19 -7.38
N PHE A 80 -2.91 8.83 -6.29
CA PHE A 80 -3.48 10.18 -6.28
C PHE A 80 -2.53 11.24 -5.71
N PHE A 81 -1.32 10.87 -5.28
CA PHE A 81 -0.35 11.80 -4.71
C PHE A 81 0.18 12.75 -5.81
N PRO A 82 0.27 14.09 -5.61
CA PRO A 82 0.57 15.02 -6.70
C PRO A 82 1.90 14.76 -7.45
N PRO A 83 3.02 14.42 -6.79
CA PRO A 83 4.24 14.00 -7.49
C PRO A 83 4.06 12.76 -8.38
N ILE A 84 3.31 11.75 -7.91
CA ILE A 84 3.06 10.50 -8.64
C ILE A 84 2.12 10.73 -9.82
N THR A 85 1.05 11.50 -9.62
CA THR A 85 0.13 11.89 -10.69
C THR A 85 0.86 12.73 -11.75
N LYS A 86 1.75 13.64 -11.34
CA LYS A 86 2.56 14.41 -12.29
C LYS A 86 3.54 13.55 -13.08
N LEU A 87 4.20 12.59 -12.41
CA LEU A 87 5.04 11.60 -13.07
C LEU A 87 4.23 10.81 -14.11
N ALA A 88 3.01 10.39 -13.77
CA ALA A 88 2.13 9.66 -14.67
C ALA A 88 1.67 10.49 -15.87
N GLU A 89 1.38 11.78 -15.68
CA GLU A 89 1.08 12.71 -16.78
C GLU A 89 2.23 12.76 -17.79
N VAL A 90 3.46 12.97 -17.32
CA VAL A 90 4.66 13.01 -18.18
C VAL A 90 4.88 11.66 -18.86
N ALA A 91 4.74 10.56 -18.12
CA ALA A 91 4.86 9.21 -18.67
C ALA A 91 3.86 8.95 -19.81
N ARG A 92 2.62 9.41 -19.66
CA ARG A 92 1.52 9.20 -20.61
C ARG A 92 1.49 10.24 -21.75
N SER A 93 2.22 11.36 -21.61
CA SER A 93 2.31 12.41 -22.64
C SER A 93 3.04 11.97 -23.92
N GLY A 94 3.85 10.91 -23.83
CA GLY A 94 4.76 10.49 -24.89
C GLY A 94 6.10 11.25 -24.89
N GLU A 95 6.36 12.20 -24.00
CA GLU A 95 7.64 12.92 -23.93
C GLU A 95 8.84 11.97 -23.74
N ILE A 96 8.69 10.95 -22.89
CA ILE A 96 9.74 9.96 -22.63
C ILE A 96 9.77 8.79 -23.64
N GLY A 97 8.86 8.76 -24.61
CA GLY A 97 8.66 7.60 -25.49
C GLY A 97 7.94 6.44 -24.82
N GLU A 98 8.13 5.23 -25.36
CA GLU A 98 7.53 4.02 -24.80
C GLU A 98 8.25 3.63 -23.50
N PRO A 99 7.53 3.27 -22.42
CA PRO A 99 8.15 2.80 -21.19
C PRO A 99 9.09 1.59 -21.42
N ALA A 100 10.29 1.67 -20.87
CA ALA A 100 11.34 0.66 -21.01
C ALA A 100 11.75 0.04 -19.65
N GLY A 101 11.56 0.76 -18.55
CA GLY A 101 11.79 0.23 -17.21
C GLY A 101 11.46 1.21 -16.10
N ILE A 102 11.29 0.69 -14.88
CA ILE A 102 10.96 1.48 -13.68
C ILE A 102 11.90 1.15 -12.53
N HIS A 103 12.42 2.18 -11.87
CA HIS A 103 13.28 2.05 -10.71
C HIS A 103 12.64 2.75 -9.52
N MET A 104 12.50 2.02 -8.43
CA MET A 104 11.90 2.51 -7.20
C MET A 104 12.88 2.38 -6.05
N LYS A 105 12.86 3.35 -5.14
CA LYS A 105 13.68 3.32 -3.93
C LYS A 105 12.85 3.80 -2.76
N ILE A 106 12.89 3.05 -1.67
CA ILE A 106 12.38 3.44 -0.37
C ILE A 106 13.56 3.51 0.59
N VAL A 107 13.73 4.64 1.25
CA VAL A 107 14.62 4.81 2.39
C VAL A 107 13.77 5.18 3.59
N ALA A 108 13.78 4.35 4.63
CA ALA A 108 13.05 4.59 5.86
C ALA A 108 13.99 4.75 7.05
N THR A 109 13.54 5.46 8.07
CA THR A 109 14.21 5.59 9.37
C THR A 109 13.18 5.68 10.49
N GLY A 110 13.61 5.47 11.73
CA GLY A 110 12.82 5.76 12.93
C GLY A 110 13.05 7.16 13.51
N ARG A 111 13.82 8.04 12.84
CA ARG A 111 14.21 9.35 13.38
C ARG A 111 13.70 10.52 12.55
N GLY A 112 12.96 11.41 13.21
CA GLY A 112 12.29 12.56 12.58
C GLY A 112 10.77 12.35 12.51
N GLY A 113 10.08 13.10 11.66
CA GLY A 113 8.63 12.99 11.50
C GLY A 113 7.84 13.47 12.72
N TRP A 114 6.55 13.17 12.73
CA TRP A 114 5.68 13.42 13.86
C TRP A 114 5.95 12.44 15.04
N ASP A 115 5.55 12.83 16.24
CA ASP A 115 5.64 11.95 17.40
C ASP A 115 4.40 11.03 17.45
N VAL A 116 4.62 9.72 17.27
CA VAL A 116 3.57 8.70 17.33
C VAL A 116 3.85 7.76 18.49
N PRO A 117 2.92 7.58 19.44
CA PRO A 117 3.10 6.68 20.56
C PRO A 117 3.47 5.26 20.11
N ALA A 118 4.42 4.63 20.81
CA ALA A 118 4.89 3.29 20.48
C ALA A 118 3.75 2.24 20.40
N SER A 119 2.71 2.41 21.22
CA SER A 119 1.53 1.53 21.23
C SER A 119 0.75 1.54 19.91
N SER A 120 0.81 2.61 19.13
CA SER A 120 0.17 2.68 17.80
C SER A 120 0.80 1.70 16.79
N TRP A 121 2.02 1.22 17.06
CA TRP A 121 2.76 0.29 16.21
C TRP A 121 2.65 -1.17 16.64
N GLU A 122 1.97 -1.47 17.75
CA GLU A 122 1.92 -2.83 18.32
C GLU A 122 1.37 -3.86 17.33
N TRP A 123 0.29 -3.53 16.63
CA TRP A 123 -0.31 -4.43 15.64
C TRP A 123 0.62 -4.67 14.44
N HIS A 124 1.41 -3.66 14.03
CA HIS A 124 2.41 -3.79 12.98
C HIS A 124 3.52 -4.77 13.39
N PHE A 125 4.03 -4.63 14.62
CA PHE A 125 5.04 -5.56 15.14
C PHE A 125 4.52 -6.97 15.29
N ASN A 126 3.24 -7.13 15.64
CA ASN A 126 2.62 -8.45 15.71
C ASN A 126 2.46 -9.10 14.33
N GLN A 127 1.99 -8.38 13.31
CA GLN A 127 1.92 -8.95 11.95
C GLN A 127 3.30 -9.23 11.34
N ALA A 128 4.32 -8.46 11.71
CA ALA A 128 5.68 -8.63 11.20
C ALA A 128 6.26 -10.01 11.58
N LYS A 129 5.85 -10.56 12.74
CA LYS A 129 6.21 -11.91 13.18
C LYS A 129 5.71 -13.00 12.23
N ASP A 130 4.66 -12.72 11.46
CA ASP A 130 4.10 -13.63 10.45
C ASP A 130 4.65 -13.37 9.03
N GLY A 131 5.75 -12.62 8.90
CA GLY A 131 6.34 -12.27 7.61
C GLY A 131 5.65 -11.11 6.88
N ARG A 132 4.76 -10.38 7.56
CA ARG A 132 4.07 -9.19 7.03
C ARG A 132 4.68 -7.91 7.59
N GLY A 133 5.95 -7.65 7.24
CA GLY A 133 6.69 -6.52 7.79
C GLY A 133 6.19 -5.16 7.31
N MET A 134 6.57 -4.10 8.02
CA MET A 134 6.03 -2.76 7.81
C MET A 134 6.45 -2.15 6.46
N LEU A 135 7.66 -2.43 5.98
CA LEU A 135 8.19 -1.74 4.82
C LEU A 135 7.99 -2.49 3.51
N VAL A 136 7.98 -3.81 3.53
CA VAL A 136 7.67 -4.62 2.33
C VAL A 136 6.17 -4.79 2.19
N PHE A 137 5.50 -5.33 3.20
CA PHE A 137 4.10 -5.76 3.09
C PHE A 137 3.11 -4.59 3.17
N ASP A 138 3.35 -3.65 4.08
CA ASP A 138 2.43 -2.52 4.28
C ASP A 138 2.78 -1.30 3.40
N HIS A 139 4.02 -0.83 3.46
CA HIS A 139 4.43 0.36 2.70
C HIS A 139 4.85 0.05 1.25
N GLY A 140 5.60 -1.04 1.03
CA GLY A 140 6.06 -1.47 -0.29
C GLY A 140 4.92 -1.81 -1.25
N TRP A 141 3.74 -2.18 -0.71
CA TRP A 141 2.52 -2.35 -1.49
C TRP A 141 2.17 -1.10 -2.32
N HIS A 142 2.32 0.09 -1.73
CA HIS A 142 2.04 1.35 -2.44
C HIS A 142 2.88 1.48 -3.73
N GLN A 143 4.16 1.10 -3.65
CA GLN A 143 5.07 1.15 -4.80
C GLN A 143 4.69 0.14 -5.87
N PHE A 144 4.32 -1.09 -5.48
CA PHE A 144 3.79 -2.07 -6.43
C PHE A 144 2.49 -1.59 -7.08
N ALA A 145 1.60 -0.94 -6.32
CA ALA A 145 0.37 -0.39 -6.86
C ALA A 145 0.64 0.75 -7.87
N VAL A 146 1.62 1.63 -7.60
CA VAL A 146 2.10 2.63 -8.57
C VAL A 146 2.65 1.96 -9.83
N ALA A 147 3.48 0.92 -9.70
CA ALA A 147 4.02 0.19 -10.85
C ALA A 147 2.90 -0.42 -11.70
N ILE A 148 1.92 -1.08 -11.06
CA ILE A 148 0.77 -1.69 -11.75
C ILE A 148 -0.09 -0.62 -12.43
N TRP A 149 -0.33 0.50 -11.77
CA TRP A 149 -1.14 1.59 -12.32
C TRP A 149 -0.48 2.31 -13.51
N LEU A 150 0.85 2.41 -13.52
CA LEU A 150 1.60 3.01 -14.61
C LEU A 150 1.79 2.07 -15.80
N LEU A 151 2.08 0.79 -15.54
CA LEU A 151 2.64 -0.13 -16.55
C LEU A 151 1.81 -1.40 -16.77
N GLY A 152 0.69 -1.55 -16.05
CA GLY A 152 -0.20 -2.70 -16.14
C GLY A 152 0.20 -3.88 -15.24
N PRO A 153 -0.45 -5.04 -15.39
CA PRO A 153 -0.26 -6.18 -14.50
C PRO A 153 1.19 -6.68 -14.43
N ILE A 154 1.60 -7.14 -13.24
CA ILE A 154 2.89 -7.81 -13.03
C ILE A 154 2.70 -9.31 -13.31
N ARG A 155 3.52 -9.85 -14.22
CA ARG A 155 3.50 -11.25 -14.63
C ARG A 155 4.28 -12.15 -13.67
N ARG A 156 5.43 -11.67 -13.18
CA ARG A 156 6.28 -12.40 -12.22
C ARG A 156 7.16 -11.43 -11.43
N THR A 157 7.53 -11.84 -10.23
CA THR A 157 8.46 -11.12 -9.36
C THR A 157 9.43 -12.09 -8.70
N PHE A 158 10.60 -11.59 -8.33
CA PHE A 158 11.56 -12.26 -7.46
C PHE A 158 12.11 -11.21 -6.49
N GLY A 159 12.37 -11.59 -5.26
CA GLY A 159 12.97 -10.67 -4.32
C GLY A 159 13.67 -11.34 -3.16
N TRP A 160 14.54 -10.56 -2.52
CA TRP A 160 15.13 -10.87 -1.24
C TRP A 160 14.43 -10.04 -0.18
N VAL A 161 14.02 -10.69 0.90
CA VAL A 161 13.47 -10.02 2.09
C VAL A 161 14.47 -10.16 3.22
N GLY A 162 14.98 -9.03 3.69
CA GLY A 162 15.93 -8.97 4.80
C GLY A 162 15.27 -8.89 6.16
N SER A 163 16.10 -8.76 7.19
CA SER A 163 15.66 -8.49 8.56
C SER A 163 16.73 -7.64 9.25
N THR A 164 16.33 -6.47 9.74
CA THR A 164 17.17 -5.55 10.51
C THR A 164 16.54 -5.34 11.88
N GLU A 165 17.22 -5.76 12.95
CA GLU A 165 16.79 -5.48 14.32
C GLU A 165 16.96 -3.98 14.61
N ILE A 166 15.87 -3.32 15.01
CA ILE A 166 15.86 -1.87 15.29
C ILE A 166 15.98 -1.58 16.79
N VAL A 167 15.41 -2.44 17.61
CA VAL A 167 15.56 -2.52 19.07
C VAL A 167 15.44 -4.01 19.47
N PRO A 168 15.93 -4.42 20.65
CA PRO A 168 15.91 -5.84 21.03
C PRO A 168 14.52 -6.48 20.87
N GLY A 169 14.45 -7.52 20.03
CA GLY A 169 13.22 -8.28 19.77
C GLY A 169 12.24 -7.66 18.75
N ILE A 170 12.60 -6.52 18.13
CA ILE A 170 11.80 -5.89 17.08
C ILE A 170 12.67 -5.71 15.84
N SER A 171 12.27 -6.34 14.73
CA SER A 171 12.93 -6.23 13.44
C SER A 171 12.03 -5.63 12.37
N MET A 172 12.64 -4.90 11.44
CA MET A 172 12.04 -4.46 10.19
C MET A 172 12.51 -5.37 9.05
N ASP A 173 11.68 -5.49 8.02
CA ASP A 173 11.87 -6.32 6.83
C ASP A 173 12.85 -5.78 5.75
N PRO A 174 13.55 -4.64 5.91
CA PRO A 174 14.72 -4.32 5.09
C PRO A 174 16.05 -4.89 5.63
N PRO A 175 17.13 -4.88 4.82
CA PRO A 175 17.17 -4.47 3.42
C PRO A 175 16.43 -5.48 2.53
N SER A 176 15.62 -4.98 1.60
CA SER A 176 14.85 -5.79 0.68
C SER A 176 15.02 -5.28 -0.75
N THR A 177 15.08 -6.20 -1.71
CA THR A 177 15.17 -5.86 -3.13
C THR A 177 14.24 -6.75 -3.92
N PHE A 178 13.45 -6.16 -4.79
CA PHE A 178 12.53 -6.85 -5.69
C PHE A 178 12.84 -6.50 -7.14
N ILE A 179 12.72 -7.50 -8.01
CA ILE A 179 12.69 -7.32 -9.45
C ILE A 179 11.43 -7.96 -10.01
N TRP A 180 10.83 -7.35 -11.02
CA TRP A 180 9.62 -7.89 -11.64
C TRP A 180 9.57 -7.63 -13.14
N GLU A 181 8.64 -8.32 -13.79
CA GLU A 181 8.32 -8.17 -15.20
C GLU A 181 6.80 -8.00 -15.36
N HIS A 182 6.38 -6.93 -16.02
CA HIS A 182 4.99 -6.69 -16.41
C HIS A 182 4.57 -7.60 -17.58
N GLU A 183 3.26 -7.75 -17.81
CA GLU A 183 2.75 -8.47 -18.98
C GLU A 183 3.20 -7.85 -20.32
N SER A 184 3.44 -6.55 -20.34
CA SER A 184 4.01 -5.82 -21.49
C SER A 184 5.49 -6.13 -21.75
N GLY A 185 6.16 -6.83 -20.83
CA GLY A 185 7.60 -7.12 -20.88
C GLY A 185 8.48 -6.04 -20.24
N VAL A 186 7.92 -4.89 -19.86
CA VAL A 186 8.63 -3.85 -19.09
C VAL A 186 9.04 -4.43 -17.74
N ARG A 187 10.27 -4.12 -17.30
CA ARG A 187 10.82 -4.61 -16.03
C ARG A 187 10.98 -3.51 -15.01
N GLY A 188 10.91 -3.89 -13.75
CA GLY A 188 11.17 -2.97 -12.66
C GLY A 188 12.09 -3.54 -11.59
N VAL A 189 12.67 -2.63 -10.81
CA VAL A 189 13.43 -2.93 -9.61
C VAL A 189 13.02 -1.98 -8.50
N MET A 190 12.93 -2.50 -7.28
CA MET A 190 12.67 -1.72 -6.08
C MET A 190 13.64 -2.14 -4.99
N ASP A 191 14.33 -1.16 -4.40
CA ASP A 191 15.12 -1.36 -3.20
C ASP A 191 14.45 -0.68 -2.01
N ILE A 192 14.39 -1.39 -0.89
CA ILE A 192 13.88 -0.90 0.39
C ILE A 192 15.00 -1.01 1.40
N THR A 193 15.35 0.11 2.03
CA THR A 193 16.41 0.16 3.04
C THR A 193 15.94 0.87 4.30
N PHE A 194 16.42 0.40 5.45
CA PHE A 194 16.20 1.04 6.74
C PHE A 194 17.53 1.60 7.27
N SER A 195 17.60 2.91 7.45
CA SER A 195 18.81 3.62 7.89
C SER A 195 18.61 4.11 9.33
N LEU A 196 19.01 3.29 10.30
CA LEU A 196 18.82 3.50 11.75
C LEU A 196 19.22 4.88 12.29
N ASP A 197 20.30 5.45 11.76
CA ASP A 197 20.87 6.70 12.24
C ASP A 197 20.52 7.91 11.37
N GLN A 198 19.92 7.68 10.20
CA GLN A 198 19.53 8.76 9.31
C GLN A 198 18.39 9.55 9.92
N TYR A 199 18.48 10.88 9.90
CA TYR A 199 17.43 11.76 10.37
C TYR A 199 16.70 12.39 9.18
N PHE A 200 15.37 12.32 9.17
CA PHE A 200 14.56 13.02 8.19
C PHE A 200 13.89 14.25 8.78
N ARG A 201 14.14 15.40 8.16
CA ARG A 201 13.46 16.65 8.47
C ARG A 201 12.11 16.67 7.76
N SER A 202 11.12 16.05 8.38
CA SER A 202 9.75 15.94 7.90
C SER A 202 8.79 16.26 9.04
N GLU A 203 7.66 16.87 8.73
CA GLU A 203 6.58 17.13 9.69
C GLU A 203 5.67 15.90 9.90
N TRP A 204 5.79 14.89 9.03
CA TRP A 204 4.85 13.78 8.95
C TRP A 204 5.57 12.43 9.04
N TYR A 205 6.09 11.93 7.92
CA TYR A 205 6.68 10.59 7.82
C TYR A 205 8.21 10.60 7.76
N THR A 206 8.80 9.51 8.24
CA THR A 206 10.24 9.21 8.19
C THR A 206 10.58 8.23 7.06
N GLY A 207 10.10 8.54 5.86
CA GLY A 207 10.44 7.85 4.62
C GLY A 207 10.76 8.86 3.51
N ASP A 208 11.74 8.54 2.67
CA ASP A 208 11.98 9.19 1.37
C ASP A 208 11.81 8.12 0.30
N GLU A 209 11.00 8.43 -0.70
CA GLU A 209 10.70 7.53 -1.80
C GLU A 209 11.06 8.17 -3.12
N ARG A 210 11.59 7.36 -4.03
CA ARG A 210 11.89 7.78 -5.40
C ARG A 210 11.27 6.81 -6.38
N VAL A 211 10.58 7.37 -7.37
CA VAL A 211 10.11 6.63 -8.54
C VAL A 211 10.74 7.26 -9.78
N GLU A 212 11.38 6.45 -10.60
CA GLU A 212 11.97 6.83 -11.87
C GLU A 212 11.46 5.90 -12.96
N LEU A 213 10.87 6.48 -14.01
CA LEU A 213 10.40 5.76 -15.18
C LEU A 213 11.26 6.16 -16.39
N THR A 214 11.89 5.16 -16.99
CA THR A 214 12.69 5.32 -18.20
C THR A 214 11.87 4.88 -19.39
N GLY A 215 11.82 5.71 -20.43
CA GLY A 215 11.27 5.37 -21.74
C GLY A 215 12.32 5.44 -22.84
N THR A 216 11.92 5.14 -24.07
CA THR A 216 12.84 5.05 -25.22
C THR A 216 13.46 6.39 -25.66
N ARG A 217 12.93 7.52 -25.21
CA ARG A 217 13.41 8.87 -25.56
C ARG A 217 13.83 9.73 -24.37
N GLY A 218 13.68 9.24 -23.15
CA GLY A 218 14.00 10.01 -21.95
C GLY A 218 13.56 9.30 -20.68
N TYR A 219 13.57 10.02 -19.57
CA TYR A 219 13.10 9.52 -18.29
C TYR A 219 12.41 10.63 -17.50
N VAL A 220 11.55 10.23 -16.57
CA VAL A 220 10.92 11.12 -15.58
C VAL A 220 11.12 10.52 -14.20
N ARG A 221 11.33 11.39 -13.22
CA ARG A 221 11.53 11.00 -11.82
C ARG A 221 10.77 11.93 -10.89
N CYS A 222 10.23 11.38 -9.82
CA CYS A 222 9.77 12.14 -8.67
C CYS A 222 10.37 11.60 -7.38
N ASN A 223 10.42 12.47 -6.37
CA ASN A 223 10.65 12.10 -4.99
C ASN A 223 9.41 12.48 -4.17
N ARG A 224 9.17 11.76 -3.08
CA ARG A 224 8.17 12.05 -2.06
C ARG A 224 8.85 12.28 -0.72
#